data_AF-A0A8I2K0W6-F1
#
_entry.id   AF-A0A8I2K0W6-F1
#
_cell.length_a   1.000
_cell.length_b   1.000
_cell.length_c   1.000
_cell.angle_alpha   90.00
_cell.angle_beta   90.00
_cell.angle_gamma   90.00
#
_symmetry.space_group_name_H-M   'P 1'
#
loop_
_entity.id
_entity.type
_entity.pdbx_description
1 polymer ?
#
loop_
_entity_poly.entity_id
_entity_poly.type
_entity_poly.pdbx_seq_one_letter_code
_entity_poly.pdbx_strand_id
1 'polypeptide(L)'
;MNQQQVIEKNLSIEMSPEEYEKIKVFAAFHGNTINEYILESVRERMRQESEKKDLLKITTSISPVLKELWDNERDAAYDEL
;
A
#
# COMPACT_ATOMS: atom_id res chain seq x y z
N MET A 1 -14.04 -17.20 -30.55
CA MET A 1 -13.09 -16.87 -29.47
C MET A 1 -12.72 -15.40 -29.61
N ASN A 2 -13.38 -14.51 -28.87
CA ASN A 2 -13.09 -13.07 -28.92
C ASN A 2 -11.78 -12.82 -28.18
N GLN A 3 -10.72 -12.51 -28.92
CA GLN A 3 -9.48 -12.01 -28.33
C GLN A 3 -9.74 -10.56 -27.91
N GLN A 4 -9.93 -10.36 -26.60
CA GLN A 4 -9.99 -9.04 -26.00
C GLN A 4 -8.63 -8.37 -26.24
N GLN A 5 -8.55 -7.43 -27.18
CA GLN A 5 -7.34 -6.64 -27.38
C GLN A 5 -7.02 -5.90 -26.08
N VAL A 6 -5.85 -6.19 -25.51
CA VAL A 6 -5.28 -5.39 -24.42
C VAL A 6 -4.92 -4.04 -25.03
N ILE A 7 -5.74 -3.02 -24.77
CA ILE A 7 -5.41 -1.65 -25.17
C ILE A 7 -4.32 -1.17 -24.21
N GLU A 8 -3.06 -1.23 -24.66
CA GLU A 8 -1.94 -0.64 -23.92
C GLU A 8 -2.15 0.88 -23.85
N LYS A 9 -2.35 1.37 -22.63
CA LYS A 9 -2.43 2.82 -22.36
C LYS A 9 -1.03 3.32 -22.00
N ASN A 10 -0.52 4.25 -22.80
CA ASN A 10 0.74 4.93 -22.52
C ASN A 10 0.49 6.10 -21.55
N LEU A 11 1.33 6.21 -20.52
CA LEU A 11 1.34 7.33 -19.59
C LEU A 11 2.66 8.09 -19.76
N SER A 12 2.57 9.35 -20.20
CA SER A 12 3.73 10.24 -20.28
C SER A 12 3.82 11.02 -18.98
N ILE A 13 4.97 10.94 -18.31
CA ILE A 13 5.21 11.62 -17.03
C ILE A 13 6.30 12.65 -17.24
N GLU A 14 5.99 13.91 -17.00
CA GLU A 14 7.00 14.97 -16.92
C GLU A 14 7.65 14.94 -15.55
N MET A 15 8.98 14.94 -15.53
CA MET A 15 9.75 14.87 -14.30
C MET A 15 11.05 15.67 -14.44
N SER A 16 11.56 16.15 -13.31
CA SER A 16 12.84 16.85 -13.31
C SER A 16 14.01 15.88 -13.62
N PRO A 17 15.14 16.39 -14.15
CA PRO A 17 16.31 15.56 -14.39
C PRO A 17 16.83 14.88 -13.12
N GLU A 18 16.72 15.54 -11.97
CA GLU A 18 17.15 14.99 -10.68
C GLU A 18 16.29 13.78 -10.26
N GLU A 19 14.97 13.88 -10.42
CA GLU A 19 14.06 12.77 -10.17
C GLU A 19 14.31 11.61 -11.13
N TYR A 20 14.58 11.90 -12.40
CA TYR A 20 14.84 10.88 -13.41
C TYR A 20 16.08 10.05 -13.06
N GLU A 21 17.17 10.71 -12.68
CA GLU A 21 18.40 10.02 -12.27
C GLU A 21 18.20 9.21 -10.99
N LYS A 22 17.44 9.72 -10.01
CA LYS A 22 17.08 8.94 -8.81
C LYS A 22 16.34 7.67 -9.20
N ILE A 23 15.26 7.79 -9.98
CA ILE A 23 14.45 6.63 -10.39
C ILE A 23 15.29 5.62 -11.17
N LYS A 24 16.15 6.08 -12.06
CA LYS A 24 17.06 5.23 -12.84
C LYS A 24 18.02 4.45 -11.95
N VAL A 25 18.63 5.08 -10.93
CA VAL A 25 19.52 4.41 -9.99
C VAL A 25 18.77 3.34 -9.21
N PHE A 26 17.55 3.64 -8.72
CA PHE A 26 16.74 2.66 -8.01
C PHE A 26 16.30 1.51 -8.93
N ALA A 27 15.86 1.80 -10.15
CA ALA A 27 15.50 0.78 -11.13
C ALA A 27 16.69 -0.17 -11.41
N ALA A 28 17.89 0.40 -11.62
CA ALA A 28 19.11 -0.38 -11.81
C ALA A 28 19.48 -1.21 -10.57
N PHE A 29 19.31 -0.66 -9.37
CA PHE A 29 19.54 -1.37 -8.11
C PHE A 29 18.62 -2.59 -7.96
N HIS A 30 17.37 -2.48 -8.41
CA HIS A 30 16.40 -3.57 -8.41
C HIS A 30 16.51 -4.50 -9.62
N GLY A 31 17.42 -4.23 -10.57
CA GLY A 31 17.57 -5.02 -11.81
C GLY A 31 16.42 -4.85 -12.80
N ASN A 32 15.60 -3.81 -12.64
CA ASN A 32 14.41 -3.54 -13.43
C ASN A 32 14.67 -2.39 -14.43
N THR A 33 13.91 -2.36 -15.52
CA THR A 33 13.82 -1.14 -16.35
C THR A 33 13.09 -0.04 -15.58
N ILE A 34 13.30 1.22 -15.99
CA ILE A 34 12.61 2.37 -15.37
C ILE A 34 11.08 2.20 -15.39
N ASN A 35 10.52 1.73 -16.53
CA ASN A 35 9.08 1.53 -16.66
C ASN A 35 8.56 0.44 -15.71
N GLU A 36 9.26 -0.69 -15.61
CA GLU A 36 8.90 -1.78 -14.70
C GLU A 36 8.95 -1.31 -13.24
N TYR A 37 10.04 -0.63 -12.87
CA TYR A 37 10.22 -0.12 -11.52
C TYR A 37 9.13 0.88 -11.12
N ILE A 38 8.77 1.81 -12.02
CA ILE A 38 7.68 2.77 -11.76
C ILE A 38 6.34 2.03 -11.62
N LEU A 39 6.03 1.12 -12.53
CA LEU A 39 4.77 0.39 -12.53
C LEU A 39 4.61 -0.47 -11.26
N GLU A 40 5.67 -1.18 -10.87
CA GLU A 40 5.72 -2.00 -9.67
C GLU A 40 5.58 -1.14 -8.41
N SER A 41 6.32 -0.02 -8.34
CA SER A 41 6.23 0.93 -7.23
C SER A 41 4.83 1.50 -7.04
N VAL A 42 4.14 1.84 -8.15
CA VAL A 42 2.75 2.33 -8.10
C VAL A 42 1.80 1.23 -7.64
N ARG A 43 1.93 0.00 -8.17
CA ARG A 43 1.10 -1.14 -7.76
C ARG A 43 1.27 -1.48 -6.30
N GLU A 44 2.51 -1.51 -5.82
CA GLU A 44 2.82 -1.79 -4.43
C GLU A 44 2.27 -0.71 -3.50
N ARG A 45 2.36 0.57 -3.89
CA ARG A 45 1.73 1.66 -3.14
C ARG A 45 0.21 1.50 -3.08
N MET A 46 -0.44 1.19 -4.20
CA MET A 46 -1.89 0.95 -4.23
C MET A 46 -2.30 -0.24 -3.35
N ARG A 47 -1.50 -1.32 -3.37
CA ARG A 47 -1.72 -2.50 -2.50
C ARG A 47 -1.64 -2.09 -1.03
N GLN A 48 -0.56 -1.42 -0.62
CA GLN A 48 -0.39 -0.96 0.76
C GLN A 48 -1.50 -0.01 1.21
N GLU A 49 -1.96 0.90 0.33
CA GLU A 49 -3.09 1.78 0.64
C GLU A 49 -4.40 1.01 0.79
N SER A 50 -4.64 0.00 -0.05
CA SER A 50 -5.82 -0.87 0.08
C SER A 50 -5.80 -1.67 1.38
N GLU A 51 -4.64 -2.23 1.75
CA GLU A 51 -4.46 -2.98 3.00
C GLU A 51 -4.63 -2.07 4.21
N LYS A 52 -4.08 -0.86 4.18
CA LYS A 52 -4.29 0.15 5.23
C LYS A 52 -5.75 0.55 5.34
N LYS A 53 -6.44 0.74 4.22
CA LYS A 53 -7.86 1.09 4.19
C LYS A 53 -8.72 -0.05 4.74
N ASP A 54 -8.38 -1.30 4.44
CA ASP A 54 -9.10 -2.46 4.95
C ASP A 54 -8.79 -2.71 6.44
N LEU A 55 -7.56 -2.49 6.89
CA LEU A 55 -7.22 -2.39 8.32
C LEU A 55 -8.05 -1.31 9.01
N LEU A 56 -8.10 -0.10 8.46
CA LEU A 56 -8.91 1.02 8.98
C LEU A 56 -10.39 0.66 9.03
N LYS A 57 -10.93 -0.02 8.01
CA LYS A 57 -12.32 -0.51 8.06
C LYS A 57 -12.49 -1.56 9.14
N ILE A 58 -11.59 -2.53 9.28
CA ILE A 58 -11.64 -3.55 10.33
C ILE A 58 -11.58 -2.86 11.69
N THR A 59 -10.66 -1.93 11.94
CA THR A 59 -10.57 -1.20 13.22
C THR A 59 -11.75 -0.27 13.48
N THR A 60 -12.36 0.29 12.43
CA THR A 60 -13.58 1.12 12.55
C THR A 60 -14.84 0.27 12.76
N SER A 61 -14.85 -0.96 12.24
CA SER A 61 -15.93 -1.94 12.40
C SER A 61 -15.66 -2.97 13.49
N ILE A 62 -14.55 -2.83 14.22
CA ILE A 62 -14.31 -3.46 15.52
C ILE A 62 -15.38 -2.89 16.45
N SER A 63 -16.42 -3.70 16.49
CA SER A 63 -17.71 -3.52 17.11
C SER A 63 -17.59 -3.02 18.56
N PRO A 64 -18.55 -2.22 19.06
CA PRO A 64 -18.67 -1.87 20.48
C PRO A 64 -18.58 -3.09 21.41
N VAL A 65 -18.87 -4.30 20.92
CA VAL A 65 -18.71 -5.58 21.64
C VAL A 65 -17.25 -5.90 21.98
N LEU A 66 -16.28 -5.56 21.11
CA LEU A 66 -14.85 -5.75 21.40
C LEU A 66 -14.34 -4.71 22.40
N LYS A 67 -14.92 -3.51 22.42
CA LYS A 67 -14.66 -2.52 23.48
C LYS A 67 -15.18 -3.03 24.83
N GLU A 68 -16.35 -3.63 24.86
CA GLU A 68 -16.97 -4.22 26.07
C GLU A 68 -16.19 -5.44 26.61
N LEU A 69 -15.57 -6.24 25.72
CA LEU A 69 -14.71 -7.36 26.12
C LEU A 69 -13.29 -6.92 26.53
N TRP A 70 -12.81 -5.77 26.03
CA TRP A 70 -11.53 -5.18 26.41
C TRP A 70 -11.64 -4.39 27.72
N ASP A 71 -12.82 -3.84 28.05
CA ASP A 71 -13.15 -3.21 29.35
C ASP A 71 -13.41 -4.27 30.45
N ASN A 72 -12.56 -5.30 30.49
CA ASN A 72 -12.66 -6.35 31.48
C ASN A 72 -11.98 -5.85 32.76
N GLU A 73 -12.78 -5.60 33.82
CA GLU A 73 -12.33 -5.17 35.15
C GLU A 73 -11.19 -6.03 35.75
N ARG A 74 -10.92 -7.20 35.17
CA ARG A 74 -9.82 -8.09 35.56
C ARG A 74 -8.43 -7.60 35.17
N ASP A 75 -8.29 -6.72 34.19
CA ASP A 75 -6.99 -6.20 33.75
C ASP A 75 -6.49 -5.03 34.59
N ALA A 76 -7.33 -4.43 35.44
CA ALA A 76 -6.94 -3.40 36.41
C ALA A 76 -5.91 -3.89 37.46
N ALA A 77 -5.77 -5.21 37.62
CA ALA A 77 -4.77 -5.81 38.52
C ALA A 77 -3.32 -5.67 38.01
N TYR A 78 -3.12 -5.26 36.75
CA TYR A 78 -1.78 -5.08 36.16
C TYR A 78 -1.37 -3.61 35.97
N ASP A 79 -2.26 -2.65 36.27
CA ASP A 79 -1.96 -1.22 36.19
C ASP A 79 -1.07 -0.71 37.34
N GLU A 80 -0.90 -1.51 38.42
CA GLU A 80 -0.08 -1.18 39.59
C GLU A 80 1.29 -1.91 39.63
N LEU A 81 1.86 -2.30 38.48
CA LEU A 81 3.22 -2.85 38.40
C LEU A 81 4.26 -1.84 37.89
#